data_AF-A0A524E6I6-F1
#
_entry.id   AF-A0A524E6I6-F1
#
_cell.length_a   1.000
_cell.length_b   1.000
_cell.length_c   1.000
_cell.angle_alpha   90.00
_cell.angle_beta   90.00
_cell.angle_gamma   90.00
#
_symmetry.space_group_name_H-M   'P 1'
#
loop_
_entity.id
_entity.type
_entity.pdbx_description
1 polymer ?
#
loop_
_entity_poly.entity_id
_entity_poly.type
_entity_poly.pdbx_seq_one_letter_code
_entity_poly.pdbx_strand_id
1 'polypeptide(L)'
;MKQLSTFDLKLEGGTLSRVLGSGRKIPVEVYVDRENTILFLDCSCCEELLASKLPGGVLIPIASTLKTFFEGRGMRNVDVNADGTMMQRTYRGVLDKDAVDEMQDLLEEAVAEFIRKRKAT
;
A
#
# COMPACT_ATOMS: atom_id res chain seq x y z
N MET A 1 -4.44 -2.54 20.65
CA MET A 1 -4.03 -2.66 19.24
C MET A 1 -3.31 -4.00 19.08
N LYS A 2 -3.58 -4.74 18.00
CA LYS A 2 -2.97 -6.04 17.69
C LYS A 2 -2.45 -6.00 16.25
N GLN A 3 -1.22 -6.48 16.03
CA GLN A 3 -0.69 -6.65 14.68
C GLN A 3 -1.37 -7.86 14.01
N LEU A 4 -1.93 -7.64 12.83
CA LEU A 4 -2.65 -8.65 12.06
C LEU A 4 -1.74 -9.32 11.03
N SER A 5 -0.92 -8.54 10.32
CA SER A 5 0.04 -9.04 9.33
C SER A 5 1.13 -8.01 9.01
N THR A 6 2.18 -8.49 8.34
CA THR A 6 3.26 -7.68 7.75
C THR A 6 3.64 -8.26 6.40
N PHE A 7 3.81 -7.43 5.39
CA PHE A 7 4.26 -7.87 4.06
C PHE A 7 5.05 -6.79 3.33
N ASP A 8 5.86 -7.22 2.35
CA ASP A 8 6.58 -6.33 1.45
C ASP A 8 5.79 -6.12 0.16
N LEU A 9 5.26 -4.92 -0.06
CA LEU A 9 4.65 -4.55 -1.33
C LEU A 9 5.74 -4.27 -2.37
N LYS A 10 5.85 -5.14 -3.39
CA LYS A 10 6.88 -5.05 -4.42
C LYS A 10 6.55 -3.96 -5.45
N LEU A 11 7.44 -2.99 -5.61
CA LEU A 11 7.30 -1.89 -6.57
C LEU A 11 7.94 -2.16 -7.93
N GLU A 12 8.74 -3.23 -8.08
CA GLU A 12 9.28 -3.62 -9.37
C GLU A 12 9.32 -5.14 -9.50
N GLY A 13 8.47 -5.68 -10.38
CA GLY A 13 8.41 -7.10 -10.73
C GLY A 13 8.67 -7.29 -12.22
N GLY A 14 9.93 -7.31 -12.62
CA GLY A 14 10.35 -7.64 -13.98
C GLY A 14 11.71 -8.33 -13.99
N THR A 15 11.97 -9.13 -15.03
CA THR A 15 13.21 -9.91 -15.21
C THR A 15 14.47 -9.06 -15.13
N LEU A 16 14.39 -7.78 -15.54
CA LEU A 16 15.49 -6.80 -15.46
C LEU A 16 15.79 -6.32 -14.02
N SER A 17 14.77 -6.09 -13.18
CA SER A 17 14.98 -5.66 -11.78
C SER A 17 15.57 -6.77 -10.90
N ARG A 18 15.39 -8.05 -11.30
CA ARG A 18 16.10 -9.21 -10.68
C ARG A 18 17.60 -9.25 -11.00
N VAL A 19 18.03 -8.70 -12.13
CA VAL A 19 19.44 -8.70 -12.55
C VAL A 19 20.21 -7.52 -11.95
N LEU A 20 19.54 -6.39 -11.67
CA LEU A 20 20.15 -5.17 -11.15
C LEU A 20 20.12 -5.02 -9.62
N GLY A 21 19.55 -5.99 -8.89
CA GLY A 21 19.62 -6.05 -7.43
C GLY A 21 18.84 -4.98 -6.65
N SER A 22 18.12 -4.07 -7.33
CA SER A 22 17.43 -2.94 -6.70
C SER A 22 15.90 -3.12 -6.65
N GLY A 23 15.43 -4.22 -6.07
CA GLY A 23 14.00 -4.43 -5.87
C GLY A 23 13.43 -3.43 -4.87
N ARG A 24 12.79 -2.36 -5.35
CA ARG A 24 12.08 -1.39 -4.50
C ARG A 24 10.86 -2.07 -3.87
N LYS A 25 10.73 -1.95 -2.55
CA LYS A 25 9.69 -2.57 -1.73
C LYS A 25 9.19 -1.58 -0.69
N ILE A 26 7.88 -1.54 -0.48
CA ILE A 26 7.25 -0.79 0.61
C ILE A 26 6.86 -1.81 1.68
N PRO A 27 7.54 -1.84 2.85
CA PRO A 27 7.04 -2.57 4.00
C PRO A 27 5.65 -2.05 4.40
N VAL A 28 4.72 -2.99 4.58
CA VAL A 28 3.35 -2.70 5.02
C VAL A 28 3.08 -3.46 6.31
N GLU A 29 2.66 -2.73 7.35
CA GLU A 29 2.19 -3.31 8.59
C GLU A 29 0.70 -3.07 8.75
N VAL A 30 -0.04 -4.12 9.12
CA VAL A 30 -1.49 -4.06 9.32
C VAL A 30 -1.78 -4.33 10.79
N TYR A 31 -2.44 -3.36 11.44
CA TYR A 31 -2.92 -3.46 12.80
C TYR A 31 -4.42 -3.37 12.85
N VAL A 32 -5.00 -3.97 13.89
CA VAL A 32 -6.42 -3.83 14.21
C VAL A 32 -6.59 -3.45 15.68
N ASP A 33 -7.62 -2.67 15.95
CA ASP A 33 -8.16 -2.46 17.29
C ASP A 33 -9.63 -2.95 17.36
N ARG A 34 -10.42 -2.44 18.31
CA ARG A 34 -11.83 -2.88 18.46
C ARG A 34 -12.73 -2.40 17.32
N GLU A 35 -12.39 -1.31 16.67
CA GLU A 35 -13.24 -0.63 15.69
C GLU A 35 -12.52 -0.30 14.38
N ASN A 36 -11.19 -0.40 14.33
CA ASN A 36 -10.39 0.10 13.22
C ASN A 36 -9.36 -0.91 12.72
N THR A 37 -9.04 -0.74 11.45
CA THR A 37 -7.87 -1.31 10.77
C THR A 37 -6.94 -0.16 10.42
N ILE A 38 -5.68 -0.30 10.80
CA ILE A 38 -4.64 0.73 10.65
C ILE A 38 -3.53 0.12 9.80
N LEU A 39 -3.18 0.79 8.70
CA LEU A 39 -2.09 0.40 7.83
C LEU A 39 -0.96 1.40 7.98
N PHE A 40 0.26 0.90 8.11
CA PHE A 40 1.49 1.68 8.02
C PHE A 40 2.24 1.25 6.77
N LEU A 41 2.57 2.20 5.91
CA LEU A 41 3.33 2.01 4.69
C LEU A 41 4.65 2.78 4.82
N ASP A 42 5.77 2.06 4.87
CA ASP A 42 7.09 2.67 4.87
C ASP A 42 7.56 2.93 3.43
N CYS A 43 7.51 4.20 3.03
CA CYS A 43 7.87 4.67 1.71
C CYS A 43 9.34 5.15 1.64
N SER A 44 10.20 4.80 2.60
CA SER A 44 11.61 5.21 2.64
C SER A 44 12.41 4.82 1.39
N CYS A 45 12.03 3.73 0.73
CA CYS A 45 12.66 3.31 -0.52
C CYS A 45 12.33 4.21 -1.72
N CYS A 46 11.37 5.13 -1.57
CA CYS A 46 10.74 5.90 -2.65
C CYS A 46 10.21 7.25 -2.13
N GLU A 47 11.05 8.03 -1.45
CA GLU A 47 10.69 9.36 -0.90
C GLU A 47 10.12 10.30 -1.97
N GLU A 48 10.55 10.14 -3.23
CA GLU A 48 10.04 10.90 -4.37
C GLU A 48 8.54 10.73 -4.61
N LEU A 49 7.94 9.65 -4.11
CA LEU A 49 6.52 9.38 -4.25
C LEU A 49 5.67 10.19 -3.25
N LEU A 50 6.26 10.62 -2.14
CA LEU A 50 5.62 11.41 -1.09
C LEU A 50 5.77 12.93 -1.29
N ALA A 51 6.80 13.36 -2.03
CA ALA A 51 7.27 14.75 -2.06
C ALA A 51 6.40 15.76 -2.84
N SER A 52 5.28 15.35 -3.45
CA SER A 52 4.38 16.29 -4.14
C SER A 52 3.03 16.37 -3.43
N LYS A 53 2.42 17.58 -3.40
CA LYS A 53 1.15 17.91 -2.72
C LYS A 53 -0.08 17.15 -3.24
N LEU A 54 0.13 16.18 -4.11
CA LEU A 54 -0.78 15.16 -4.60
C LEU A 54 0.06 13.86 -4.63
N PRO A 55 -0.46 12.68 -4.30
CA PRO A 55 0.29 11.45 -4.52
C PRO A 55 0.70 11.44 -5.99
N GLY A 56 2.00 11.58 -6.26
CA GLY A 56 2.56 11.58 -7.60
C GLY A 56 3.29 10.26 -7.77
N GLY A 57 2.83 9.39 -8.68
CA GLY A 57 3.45 8.08 -8.90
C GLY A 57 2.71 6.92 -8.25
N VAL A 58 3.44 5.87 -7.83
CA VAL A 58 2.88 4.56 -7.42
C VAL A 58 1.97 4.61 -6.19
N LEU A 59 2.01 5.71 -5.41
CA LEU A 59 1.12 5.87 -4.26
C LEU A 59 -0.33 6.13 -4.66
N ILE A 60 -0.59 6.66 -5.87
CA ILE A 60 -1.96 6.83 -6.37
C ILE A 60 -2.67 5.47 -6.50
N PRO A 61 -2.14 4.48 -7.26
CA PRO A 61 -2.82 3.19 -7.38
C PRO A 61 -2.91 2.48 -6.04
N ILE A 62 -1.89 2.55 -5.17
CA ILE A 62 -1.96 1.99 -3.81
C ILE A 62 -3.12 2.61 -3.02
N ALA A 63 -3.16 3.94 -2.94
CA ALA A 63 -4.21 4.67 -2.23
C ALA A 63 -5.62 4.37 -2.76
N SER A 64 -5.75 4.30 -4.09
CA SER A 64 -7.02 4.01 -4.76
C SER A 64 -7.46 2.57 -4.52
N THR A 65 -6.55 1.60 -4.62
CA THR A 65 -6.83 0.19 -4.38
C THR A 65 -7.24 -0.05 -2.93
N LEU A 66 -6.52 0.52 -1.96
CA LEU A 66 -6.92 0.46 -0.55
C LEU A 66 -8.33 1.03 -0.38
N LYS A 67 -8.60 2.22 -0.92
CA LYS A 67 -9.93 2.82 -0.83
C LYS A 67 -11.02 1.87 -1.35
N THR A 68 -10.88 1.34 -2.57
CA THR A 68 -11.84 0.41 -3.17
C THR A 68 -12.00 -0.87 -2.33
N PHE A 69 -10.89 -1.45 -1.86
CA PHE A 69 -10.89 -2.68 -1.07
C PHE A 69 -11.66 -2.52 0.25
N PHE A 70 -11.43 -1.42 0.97
CA PHE A 70 -12.09 -1.12 2.24
C PHE A 70 -13.55 -0.71 2.05
N GLU A 71 -13.85 0.17 1.07
CA GLU A 71 -15.22 0.61 0.79
C GLU A 71 -16.11 -0.55 0.32
N GLY A 72 -15.57 -1.48 -0.47
CA GLY A 72 -16.26 -2.71 -0.89
C GLY A 72 -16.66 -3.62 0.28
N ARG A 73 -16.05 -3.45 1.45
CA ARG A 73 -16.36 -4.17 2.70
C ARG A 73 -17.20 -3.33 3.67
N GLY A 74 -17.71 -2.18 3.24
CA GLY A 74 -18.45 -1.25 4.09
C GLY A 74 -17.57 -0.51 5.11
N MET A 75 -16.26 -0.52 4.92
CA MET A 75 -15.30 0.16 5.80
C MET A 75 -15.00 1.54 5.24
N ARG A 76 -14.99 2.56 6.09
CA ARG A 76 -14.75 3.95 5.67
C ARG A 76 -13.35 4.40 6.10
N ASN A 77 -12.67 5.15 5.23
CA ASN A 77 -11.46 5.86 5.64
C ASN A 77 -11.84 6.92 6.68
N VAL A 78 -11.14 6.96 7.81
CA VAL A 78 -11.39 7.91 8.90
C VAL A 78 -10.20 8.83 9.15
N ASP A 79 -9.00 8.42 8.76
CA ASP A 79 -7.80 9.22 8.91
C ASP A 79 -6.72 8.81 7.90
N VAL A 80 -5.91 9.79 7.51
CA VAL A 80 -4.69 9.63 6.71
C VAL A 80 -3.64 10.55 7.30
N ASN A 81 -2.57 9.97 7.82
CA ASN A 81 -1.44 10.70 8.36
C ASN A 81 -0.18 10.36 7.55
N ALA A 82 0.67 11.34 7.27
CA ALA A 82 1.95 11.15 6.64
C ALA A 82 3.01 11.88 7.47
N ASP A 83 3.98 11.12 8.00
CA ASP A 83 5.10 11.64 8.78
C ASP A 83 6.42 11.16 8.17
N GLY A 84 7.18 12.09 7.60
CA GLY A 84 8.38 11.77 6.83
C GLY A 84 8.10 10.77 5.71
N THR A 85 8.68 9.58 5.82
CA THR A 85 8.52 8.49 4.84
C THR A 85 7.41 7.51 5.19
N MET A 86 6.75 7.68 6.34
CA MET A 86 5.69 6.80 6.81
C MET A 86 4.32 7.35 6.43
N MET A 87 3.52 6.53 5.77
CA MET A 87 2.10 6.80 5.55
C MET A 87 1.25 5.88 6.42
N GLN A 88 0.41 6.48 7.27
CA GLN A 88 -0.60 5.78 8.03
C GLN A 88 -1.98 6.00 7.42
N ARG A 89 -2.76 4.93 7.28
CA ARG A 89 -4.18 5.00 6.90
C ARG A 89 -5.04 4.25 7.89
N THR A 90 -6.07 4.91 8.38
CA THR A 90 -7.02 4.32 9.33
C THR A 90 -8.38 4.15 8.66
N TYR A 91 -8.93 2.95 8.75
CA TYR A 91 -10.24 2.58 8.24
C TYR A 91 -11.11 2.07 9.39
N ARG A 92 -12.34 2.56 9.49
CA ARG A 92 -13.31 2.07 10.47
C ARG A 92 -13.91 0.74 9.98
N GLY A 93 -13.74 -0.28 10.80
CA GLY A 93 -14.01 -1.69 10.57
C GLY A 93 -12.79 -2.52 10.98
N VAL A 94 -13.00 -3.79 11.32
CA VAL A 94 -11.94 -4.73 11.70
C VAL A 94 -11.73 -5.73 10.57
N LEU A 95 -10.52 -5.74 9.99
CA LEU A 95 -10.15 -6.76 9.01
C LEU A 95 -9.86 -8.09 9.68
N ASP A 96 -10.19 -9.20 9.00
CA ASP A 96 -9.67 -10.51 9.34
C ASP A 96 -8.36 -10.78 8.58
N LYS A 97 -7.69 -11.88 8.93
CA LYS A 97 -6.38 -12.21 8.37
C LYS A 97 -6.48 -12.57 6.87
N ASP A 98 -7.51 -13.32 6.49
CA ASP A 98 -7.68 -13.81 5.12
C ASP A 98 -7.88 -12.64 4.14
N ALA A 99 -8.58 -11.59 4.57
CA ALA A 99 -8.73 -10.36 3.80
C ALA A 99 -7.41 -9.59 3.64
N VAL A 100 -6.41 -9.77 4.52
CA VAL A 100 -5.10 -9.13 4.34
C VAL A 100 -4.37 -9.71 3.14
N ASP A 101 -4.47 -11.03 2.93
CA ASP A 101 -3.81 -11.70 1.81
C ASP A 101 -4.43 -11.23 0.48
N GLU A 102 -5.75 -11.14 0.40
CA GLU A 102 -6.45 -10.58 -0.77
C GLU A 102 -6.06 -9.10 -1.01
N MET A 103 -5.96 -8.31 0.06
CA MET A 103 -5.52 -6.92 -0.03
C MET A 103 -4.10 -6.83 -0.60
N GLN A 104 -3.19 -7.68 -0.16
CA GLN A 104 -1.82 -7.71 -0.67
C GLN A 104 -1.81 -8.02 -2.17
N ASP A 105 -2.56 -9.03 -2.62
CA ASP A 105 -2.61 -9.40 -4.03
C ASP A 105 -3.13 -8.26 -4.92
N LEU A 106 -4.20 -7.60 -4.48
CA LEU A 106 -4.78 -6.44 -5.20
C LEU A 106 -3.80 -5.25 -5.26
N LEU A 107 -3.03 -5.03 -4.19
CA LEU A 107 -2.01 -3.99 -4.17
C LEU A 107 -0.85 -4.32 -5.11
N GLU A 108 -0.34 -5.56 -5.08
CA GLU A 108 0.72 -6.01 -5.98
C GLU A 108 0.28 -5.90 -7.45
N GLU A 109 -0.96 -6.27 -7.77
CA GLU A 109 -1.53 -6.13 -9.11
C GLU A 109 -1.63 -4.67 -9.55
N ALA A 110 -2.21 -3.80 -8.72
CA ALA A 110 -2.39 -2.38 -9.06
C ALA A 110 -1.05 -1.67 -9.31
N VAL A 111 -0.05 -2.00 -8.50
CA VAL A 111 1.33 -1.51 -8.67
C VAL A 111 1.93 -2.03 -9.98
N ALA A 112 1.81 -3.33 -10.27
CA ALA A 112 2.30 -3.93 -11.49
C ALA A 112 1.65 -3.32 -12.75
N GLU A 113 0.35 -3.09 -12.75
CA GLU A 113 -0.37 -2.44 -13.84
C GLU A 113 0.12 -1.01 -14.09
N PHE A 114 0.28 -0.22 -13.03
CA PHE A 114 0.77 1.16 -13.13
C PHE A 114 2.15 1.21 -13.78
N ILE A 115 3.05 0.31 -13.40
CA ILE A 115 4.40 0.21 -13.96
C ILE A 115 4.35 -0.20 -15.43
N ARG A 116 3.52 -1.19 -15.78
CA ARG A 116 3.32 -1.63 -17.18
C ARG A 116 2.86 -0.48 -18.06
N LYS A 117 1.86 0.30 -17.61
CA LYS A 117 1.35 1.48 -18.33
C LYS A 117 2.45 2.53 -18.51
N ARG A 118 3.25 2.80 -17.48
CA ARG A 118 4.34 3.78 -17.54
C ARG A 118 5.49 3.36 -18.47
N LYS A 119 5.78 2.07 -18.61
CA LYS A 119 6.81 1.56 -19.55
C LYS A 119 6.37 1.53 -21.01
N ALA A 120 5.05 1.53 -21.26
CA ALA A 120 4.48 1.55 -22.60
C ALA A 120 4.36 2.96 -23.19
N THR A 121 4.66 4.00 -22.39
CA THR A 121 4.67 5.41 -22.77
C THR A 121 6.11 5.87 -22.95
#